data_AF-A0A4R7I6L3-F1
#
_entry.id   AF-A0A4R7I6L3-F1
#
_cell.length_a   1.000
_cell.length_b   1.000
_cell.length_c   1.000
_cell.angle_alpha   90.00
_cell.angle_beta   90.00
_cell.angle_gamma   90.00
#
_symmetry.space_group_name_H-M   'P 1'
#
loop_
_entity.id
_entity.type
_entity.pdbx_description
1 polymer ?
#
loop_
_entity_poly.entity_id
_entity_poly.type
_entity_poly.pdbx_seq_one_letter_code
_entity_poly.pdbx_strand_id
1 'polypeptide(L)'
;MTSSISERVERRAEPSDFYERWGALVIAVCIAIGFGVALPTGPPTVTVTVHNPTDYRLYVKASTPTDDTLSFVGVVGPDGTLESGVIDRGGDWILHLRTLGSPAGEIAVTRSELTSGTVRIPDSVTDDLRAAGVKPIAAAPILASP
;
A
#
# COMPACT_ATOMS: atom_id res chain seq x y z
N MET A 1 72.12 -18.08 -41.09
CA MET A 1 71.49 -19.34 -40.67
C MET A 1 71.82 -19.61 -39.20
N THR A 2 71.22 -18.89 -38.25
CA THR A 2 71.16 -19.32 -36.85
C THR A 2 69.95 -18.67 -36.19
N SER A 3 69.08 -19.55 -35.69
CA SER A 3 67.81 -19.39 -34.99
C SER A 3 67.71 -18.20 -34.02
N SER A 4 66.72 -17.33 -34.24
CA SER A 4 66.16 -16.38 -33.26
C SER A 4 64.66 -16.66 -33.08
N ILE A 5 64.33 -17.93 -32.85
CA ILE A 5 62.94 -18.41 -32.69
C ILE A 5 62.59 -18.63 -31.20
N SER A 6 63.56 -18.51 -30.29
CA SER A 6 63.41 -18.99 -28.92
C SER A 6 62.81 -18.00 -27.91
N GLU A 7 62.57 -16.73 -28.27
CA GLU A 7 62.11 -15.70 -27.32
C GLU A 7 60.58 -15.49 -27.34
N ARG A 8 59.83 -16.43 -27.92
CA ARG A 8 58.36 -16.39 -28.02
C ARG A 8 57.64 -17.43 -27.16
N VAL A 9 58.35 -17.98 -26.17
CA VAL A 9 57.81 -18.97 -25.26
C VAL A 9 57.52 -18.28 -23.92
N GLU A 10 56.25 -18.36 -23.53
CA GLU A 10 55.77 -18.24 -22.14
C GLU A 10 55.66 -16.85 -21.50
N ARG A 11 54.86 -15.97 -22.10
CA ARG A 11 53.85 -15.28 -21.25
C ARG A 11 52.73 -16.27 -20.96
N ARG A 12 53.03 -17.25 -20.11
CA ARG A 12 52.02 -18.10 -19.49
C ARG A 12 51.26 -17.16 -18.56
N ALA A 13 50.04 -16.75 -18.94
CA ALA A 13 49.17 -16.02 -18.04
C ALA A 13 49.09 -16.80 -16.73
N GLU A 14 49.61 -16.23 -15.64
CA GLU A 14 49.66 -16.91 -14.37
C GLU A 14 48.20 -17.23 -13.95
N PRO A 15 47.90 -18.48 -13.54
CA PRO A 15 46.54 -18.89 -13.21
C PRO A 15 45.91 -18.05 -12.08
N SER A 16 46.69 -17.28 -11.33
CA SER A 16 46.24 -16.31 -10.33
C SER A 16 45.29 -15.26 -10.89
N ASP A 17 45.51 -14.76 -12.12
CA ASP A 17 44.70 -13.71 -12.73
C ASP A 17 43.26 -14.17 -13.00
N PHE A 18 43.08 -15.47 -13.23
CA PHE A 18 41.77 -16.08 -13.42
C PHE A 18 40.99 -16.11 -12.09
N TYR A 19 41.62 -16.59 -11.01
CA TYR A 19 40.98 -16.63 -9.70
C TYR A 19 40.70 -15.24 -9.13
N GLU A 20 41.55 -14.25 -9.40
CA GLU A 20 41.34 -12.86 -8.97
C GLU A 20 40.13 -12.23 -9.69
N ARG A 21 40.05 -12.38 -11.01
CA ARG A 21 38.97 -11.79 -11.82
C ARG A 21 37.62 -12.47 -11.59
N TRP A 22 37.60 -13.80 -11.54
CA TRP A 22 36.37 -14.55 -11.32
C TRP A 22 35.95 -14.55 -9.84
N GLY A 23 36.91 -14.54 -8.90
CA GLY A 23 36.65 -14.40 -7.48
C GLY A 23 35.99 -13.06 -7.14
N ALA A 24 36.51 -11.96 -7.69
CA ALA A 24 35.91 -10.64 -7.53
C ALA A 24 34.48 -10.57 -8.11
N LEU A 25 34.26 -11.19 -9.28
CA LEU A 25 32.93 -11.24 -9.90
C LEU A 25 31.93 -12.04 -9.04
N VAL A 26 32.33 -13.20 -8.53
CA VAL A 26 31.48 -14.03 -7.65
C VAL A 26 31.15 -13.28 -6.37
N ILE A 27 32.12 -12.63 -5.74
CA ILE A 27 31.90 -11.81 -4.55
C ILE A 27 30.93 -10.66 -4.84
N ALA A 28 31.12 -9.94 -5.95
CA ALA A 28 30.22 -8.84 -6.35
C ALA A 28 28.79 -9.33 -6.59
N VAL A 29 28.62 -10.49 -7.22
CA VAL A 29 27.30 -11.11 -7.44
C VAL A 29 26.67 -11.56 -6.11
N CYS A 30 27.44 -12.18 -5.22
CA CYS A 30 26.95 -12.57 -3.89
C CYS A 30 26.54 -11.36 -3.06
N ILE A 31 27.29 -10.26 -3.13
CA ILE A 31 26.95 -8.99 -2.48
C ILE A 31 25.66 -8.43 -3.09
N ALA A 32 25.56 -8.35 -4.42
CA ALA A 32 24.38 -7.83 -5.11
C ALA A 32 23.11 -8.65 -4.79
N ILE A 33 23.23 -9.99 -4.79
CA ILE A 33 22.14 -10.88 -4.39
C ILE A 33 21.82 -10.66 -2.91
N GLY A 34 22.82 -10.66 -2.03
CA GLY A 34 22.65 -10.43 -0.60
C GLY A 34 21.91 -9.13 -0.27
N PHE A 35 22.27 -8.02 -0.93
CA PHE A 35 21.55 -6.75 -0.82
C PHE A 35 20.15 -6.82 -1.43
N GLY A 36 19.96 -7.55 -2.53
CA GLY A 36 18.66 -7.75 -3.17
C GLY A 36 17.66 -8.53 -2.30
N VAL A 37 18.10 -9.58 -1.60
CA VAL A 37 17.24 -10.35 -0.68
C VAL A 37 17.04 -9.66 0.66
N ALA A 38 17.93 -8.75 1.06
CA ALA A 38 17.84 -8.01 2.30
C ALA A 38 16.92 -6.78 2.23
N LEU A 39 16.34 -6.47 1.06
CA LEU A 39 15.36 -5.40 0.96
C LEU A 39 14.09 -5.83 1.70
N PRO A 40 13.69 -5.13 2.78
CA PRO A 40 12.45 -5.45 3.45
C PRO A 40 11.30 -5.29 2.46
N THR A 41 10.48 -6.34 2.34
CA THR A 41 9.12 -6.23 1.80
C THR A 41 8.48 -4.99 2.43
N GLY A 42 7.84 -4.13 1.62
CA GLY A 42 7.42 -2.78 2.01
C GLY A 42 6.65 -2.68 3.34
N PRO A 43 6.32 -1.46 3.78
CA PRO A 43 5.67 -1.26 5.06
C PRO A 43 4.43 -2.16 5.20
N PRO A 44 4.19 -2.75 6.38
CA PRO A 44 3.07 -3.66 6.59
C PRO A 44 1.76 -2.98 6.18
N THR A 45 0.84 -3.75 5.61
CA THR A 45 -0.48 -3.27 5.20
C THR A 45 -1.58 -4.01 5.94
N VAL A 46 -2.71 -3.35 6.12
CA VAL A 46 -3.94 -3.91 6.66
C VAL A 46 -5.08 -3.66 5.67
N THR A 47 -5.92 -4.68 5.46
CA THR A 47 -7.12 -4.53 4.65
C THR A 47 -8.23 -3.93 5.49
N VAL A 48 -8.86 -2.88 4.99
CA VAL A 48 -9.99 -2.20 5.60
C VAL A 48 -11.21 -2.42 4.71
N THR A 49 -12.25 -3.02 5.28
CA THR A 49 -13.55 -3.19 4.60
C THR A 49 -14.56 -2.24 5.22
N VAL A 50 -15.08 -1.29 4.44
CA VAL A 50 -16.06 -0.29 4.89
C VAL A 50 -17.38 -0.50 4.16
N HIS A 51 -18.46 -0.67 4.91
CA HIS A 51 -19.82 -0.69 4.35
C HIS A 51 -20.55 0.61 4.65
N ASN A 52 -21.08 1.23 3.61
CA ASN A 52 -21.82 2.48 3.66
C ASN A 52 -23.30 2.23 3.40
N PRO A 53 -24.15 2.19 4.44
CA PRO A 53 -25.59 2.02 4.29
C PRO A 53 -26.32 3.34 4.00
N THR A 54 -25.60 4.44 3.73
CA THR A 54 -26.20 5.76 3.54
C THR A 54 -26.47 6.06 2.06
N ASP A 55 -27.37 6.99 1.77
CA ASP A 55 -27.63 7.51 0.42
C ASP A 55 -26.56 8.52 -0.07
N TYR A 56 -25.42 8.58 0.60
CA TYR A 56 -24.35 9.53 0.32
C TYR A 56 -23.11 8.81 -0.17
N ARG A 57 -22.39 9.44 -1.10
CA ARG A 57 -21.00 9.04 -1.39
C ARG A 57 -20.09 9.58 -0.30
N LEU A 58 -19.31 8.70 0.31
CA LEU A 58 -18.41 9.06 1.40
C LEU A 58 -16.95 8.87 0.98
N TYR A 59 -16.15 9.89 1.24
CA TYR A 59 -14.69 9.87 1.17
C TYR A 59 -14.19 9.45 2.54
N VAL A 60 -13.49 8.33 2.59
CA VAL A 60 -12.95 7.77 3.82
C VAL A 60 -11.46 8.08 3.88
N LYS A 61 -11.06 8.78 4.94
CA LYS A 61 -9.66 8.99 5.29
C LYS A 61 -9.38 8.39 6.66
N ALA A 62 -8.13 8.07 6.95
CA ALA A 62 -7.75 7.45 8.20
C ALA A 62 -6.59 8.22 8.85
N SER A 63 -6.67 8.44 10.15
CA SER A 63 -5.58 8.92 11.00
C SER A 63 -5.42 8.00 12.22
N THR A 64 -4.43 8.27 13.06
CA THR A 64 -4.30 7.61 14.37
C THR A 64 -4.51 8.64 15.49
N PRO A 65 -4.83 8.23 16.72
CA PRO A 65 -4.98 9.17 17.85
C PRO A 65 -3.73 9.97 18.19
N THR A 66 -2.55 9.52 17.75
CA THR A 66 -1.25 10.17 18.00
C THR A 66 -0.71 10.94 16.80
N ASP A 67 -1.32 10.79 15.61
CA ASP A 67 -0.90 11.43 14.37
C ASP A 67 -2.13 11.74 13.49
N ASP A 68 -2.45 13.04 13.38
CA ASP A 68 -3.57 13.57 12.60
C ASP A 68 -3.31 13.57 11.08
N THR A 69 -2.17 13.05 10.62
CA THR A 69 -1.85 12.96 9.20
C THR A 69 -2.83 12.02 8.47
N LEU A 70 -3.73 12.61 7.69
CA LEU A 70 -4.76 11.89 6.97
C LEU A 70 -4.19 11.03 5.83
N SER A 71 -4.46 9.73 5.90
CA SER A 71 -4.25 8.77 4.81
C SER A 71 -5.54 8.57 4.03
N PHE A 72 -5.45 8.51 2.71
CA PHE A 72 -6.61 8.19 1.90
C PHE A 72 -6.88 6.68 1.94
N VAL A 73 -8.09 6.29 2.34
CA VAL A 73 -8.54 4.88 2.32
C VAL A 73 -9.26 4.60 1.01
N GLY A 74 -10.22 5.45 0.64
CA GLY A 74 -10.96 5.32 -0.60
C GLY A 74 -12.26 6.12 -0.62
N VAL A 75 -13.08 5.85 -1.63
CA VAL A 75 -14.42 6.41 -1.78
C VAL A 75 -15.41 5.26 -1.83
N VAL A 76 -16.43 5.33 -0.98
CA VAL A 76 -17.53 4.36 -0.96
C VAL A 76 -18.81 5.03 -1.44
N GLY A 77 -19.48 4.40 -2.40
CA GLY A 77 -20.76 4.87 -2.94
C GLY A 77 -21.92 4.64 -1.96
N PRO A 78 -23.11 5.16 -2.27
CA PRO A 78 -24.32 4.85 -1.50
C PRO A 78 -24.62 3.35 -1.57
N ASP A 79 -25.07 2.77 -0.44
CA ASP A 79 -25.28 1.32 -0.24
C ASP A 79 -24.10 0.44 -0.67
N GLY A 80 -22.89 1.00 -0.69
CA GLY A 80 -21.69 0.37 -1.21
C GLY A 80 -20.83 -0.28 -0.15
N THR A 81 -19.95 -1.18 -0.61
CA THR A 81 -18.85 -1.70 0.20
C THR A 81 -17.53 -1.39 -0.49
N LEU A 82 -16.56 -0.89 0.27
CA LEU A 82 -15.20 -0.60 -0.16
C LEU A 82 -14.25 -1.55 0.58
N GLU A 83 -13.37 -2.20 -0.16
CA GLU A 83 -12.23 -2.93 0.39
C GLU A 83 -10.95 -2.24 -0.08
N SER A 84 -10.07 -1.86 0.85
CA SER A 84 -8.84 -1.14 0.53
C SER A 84 -7.69 -1.55 1.43
N GLY A 85 -6.51 -1.75 0.85
CA GLY A 85 -5.27 -1.98 1.58
C GLY A 85 -4.61 -0.67 1.96
N VAL A 86 -4.40 -0.45 3.26
CA VAL A 86 -3.74 0.76 3.79
C VAL A 86 -2.49 0.38 4.56
N ILE A 87 -1.51 1.30 4.61
CA ILE A 87 -0.29 1.10 5.40
C ILE A 87 -0.68 1.00 6.87
N ASP A 88 -0.26 -0.06 7.55
CA ASP A 88 -0.52 -0.28 8.97
C ASP A 88 0.21 0.77 9.81
N ARG A 89 -0.55 1.56 10.59
CA ARG A 89 -0.05 2.64 11.45
C ARG A 89 -0.21 2.35 12.94
N GLY A 90 -0.56 1.12 13.32
CA GLY A 90 -0.62 0.71 14.73
C GLY A 90 -1.99 0.17 15.15
N GLY A 91 -2.28 0.33 16.44
CA GLY A 91 -3.40 -0.33 17.12
C GLY A 91 -4.75 0.35 16.94
N ASP A 92 -4.82 1.68 16.96
CA ASP A 92 -6.08 2.43 16.95
C ASP A 92 -6.11 3.41 15.78
N TRP A 93 -7.29 3.56 15.21
CA TRP A 93 -7.54 4.30 13.98
C TRP A 93 -8.78 5.16 14.12
N ILE A 94 -8.76 6.32 13.45
CA ILE A 94 -9.91 7.21 13.34
C ILE A 94 -10.24 7.33 11.85
N LEU A 95 -11.41 6.84 11.47
CA LEU A 95 -11.93 6.96 10.11
C LEU A 95 -12.71 8.27 10.00
N HIS A 96 -12.18 9.19 9.22
CA HIS A 96 -12.77 10.47 8.89
C HIS A 96 -13.66 10.35 7.67
N LEU A 97 -14.96 10.57 7.86
CA LEU A 97 -15.96 10.51 6.82
C LEU A 97 -16.25 11.92 6.30
N ARG A 98 -16.22 12.09 4.98
CA ARG A 98 -16.54 13.36 4.33
C ARG A 98 -17.39 13.15 3.10
N THR A 99 -18.21 14.11 2.75
CA THR A 99 -18.94 14.12 1.49
C THR A 99 -18.94 15.52 0.89
N LEU A 100 -18.64 15.65 -0.41
CA LEU A 100 -18.62 16.94 -1.12
C LEU A 100 -17.87 18.08 -0.39
N GLY A 101 -16.81 17.73 0.36
CA GLY A 101 -16.02 18.68 1.16
C GLY A 101 -16.51 18.89 2.60
N SER A 102 -17.76 18.53 2.92
CA SER A 102 -18.33 18.62 4.27
C SER A 102 -17.90 17.42 5.15
N PRO A 103 -17.58 17.65 6.43
CA PRO A 103 -17.40 16.57 7.39
C PRO A 103 -18.73 15.86 7.63
N ALA A 104 -18.70 14.53 7.67
CA ALA A 104 -19.86 13.67 7.86
C ALA A 104 -19.82 12.95 9.22
N GLY A 105 -18.62 12.81 9.81
CA GLY A 105 -18.42 12.18 11.11
C GLY A 105 -17.08 11.48 11.20
N GLU A 106 -16.81 10.92 12.37
CA GLU A 106 -15.62 10.14 12.67
C GLU A 106 -16.00 8.82 13.33
N ILE A 107 -15.24 7.77 13.05
CA ILE A 107 -15.41 6.45 13.66
C ILE A 107 -14.07 6.00 14.20
N ALA A 108 -13.98 5.80 15.51
CA ALA A 108 -12.83 5.15 16.12
C ALA A 108 -12.95 3.63 15.91
N VAL A 109 -11.88 3.02 15.39
CA VAL A 109 -11.80 1.57 15.16
C VAL A 109 -10.43 1.06 15.57
N THR A 110 -10.40 -0.14 16.12
CA THR A 110 -9.17 -0.85 16.44
C THR A 110 -8.66 -1.62 15.22
N ARG A 111 -7.36 -1.89 15.19
CA ARG A 111 -6.72 -2.75 14.19
C ARG A 111 -7.37 -4.13 14.11
N SER A 112 -7.77 -4.68 15.25
CA SER A 112 -8.49 -5.96 15.30
C SER A 112 -9.84 -5.90 14.60
N GLU A 113 -10.58 -4.79 14.73
CA GLU A 113 -11.85 -4.61 14.02
C GLU A 113 -11.64 -4.45 12.51
N LEU A 114 -10.56 -3.77 12.11
CA LEU A 114 -10.17 -3.66 10.70
C LEU A 114 -9.83 -5.02 10.08
N THR A 115 -9.09 -5.88 10.78
CA THR A 115 -8.66 -7.19 10.25
C THR A 115 -9.71 -8.28 10.37
N SER A 116 -10.63 -8.19 11.32
CA SER A 116 -11.60 -9.25 11.61
C SER A 116 -12.94 -9.10 10.88
N GLY A 117 -13.23 -7.95 10.27
CA GLY A 117 -14.53 -7.76 9.65
C GLY A 117 -14.73 -6.48 8.87
N THR A 118 -16.01 -6.16 8.69
CA THR A 118 -16.49 -4.98 7.96
C THR A 118 -16.85 -3.89 8.95
N VAL A 119 -16.23 -2.71 8.82
CA VAL A 119 -16.61 -1.51 9.53
C VAL A 119 -17.87 -0.95 8.87
N ARG A 120 -18.99 -1.00 9.58
CA ARG A 120 -20.25 -0.40 9.13
C ARG A 120 -20.29 1.07 9.54
N ILE A 121 -20.55 1.95 8.59
CA ILE A 121 -20.77 3.37 8.86
C ILE A 121 -22.11 3.53 9.62
N PRO A 122 -22.14 4.25 10.76
CA PRO A 122 -23.37 4.46 11.52
C PRO A 122 -24.43 5.22 10.73
N ASP A 123 -25.70 4.85 10.93
CA ASP A 123 -26.83 5.54 10.27
C ASP A 123 -26.96 7.00 10.72
N SER A 124 -26.44 7.35 11.90
CA SER A 124 -26.40 8.74 12.42
C SER A 124 -25.68 9.71 11.48
N VAL A 125 -24.73 9.22 10.68
CA VAL A 125 -24.05 10.01 9.64
C VAL A 125 -25.04 10.57 8.62
N THR A 126 -26.11 9.81 8.30
CA THR A 126 -27.19 10.26 7.42
C THR A 126 -27.91 11.45 8.00
N ASP A 127 -28.22 11.40 9.30
CA ASP A 127 -28.96 12.46 9.99
C ASP A 127 -28.11 13.73 10.12
N ASP A 128 -26.82 13.59 10.44
CA ASP A 128 -25.88 14.71 10.51
C ASP A 128 -25.70 15.39 9.15
N LEU A 129 -25.57 14.61 8.08
CA LEU A 129 -25.47 15.14 6.71
C LEU A 129 -26.76 15.83 6.26
N ARG A 130 -27.92 15.28 6.62
CA ARG A 130 -29.22 15.89 6.32
C ARG A 130 -29.41 17.20 7.09
N ALA A 131 -29.02 17.25 8.37
CA ALA A 131 -29.05 18.45 9.19
C ALA A 131 -28.11 19.54 8.65
N ALA A 132 -26.97 19.14 8.08
CA ALA A 132 -26.04 20.05 7.39
C ALA A 132 -26.53 20.50 6.00
N GLY A 133 -27.71 20.06 5.55
CA GLY A 133 -28.27 20.43 4.25
C GLY A 133 -27.62 19.75 3.05
N VAL A 134 -26.85 18.68 3.27
CA VAL A 134 -26.24 17.92 2.18
C VAL A 134 -27.31 17.09 1.48
N LYS A 135 -27.41 17.27 0.16
CA LYS A 135 -28.35 16.51 -0.66
C LYS A 135 -27.83 15.09 -0.94
N PRO A 136 -28.64 14.04 -0.76
CA PRO A 136 -28.28 12.69 -1.16
C PRO A 136 -27.91 12.60 -2.63
N ILE A 137 -26.99 11.70 -2.95
CA ILE A 137 -26.65 11.36 -4.33
C ILE A 137 -27.48 10.12 -4.63
N ALA A 138 -28.49 10.24 -5.50
CA ALA A 138 -29.32 9.11 -5.85
C ALA A 138 -28.43 7.91 -6.20
N ALA A 139 -28.69 6.76 -5.57
CA ALA A 139 -28.14 5.49 -6.04
C ALA A 139 -28.44 5.41 -7.54
N ALA A 140 -27.41 5.17 -8.36
CA ALA A 140 -27.61 5.09 -9.80
C ALA A 140 -28.76 4.12 -10.08
N PRO A 141 -29.78 4.49 -10.88
CA PRO A 141 -30.87 3.58 -11.18
C PRO A 141 -30.24 2.33 -11.77
N ILE A 142 -30.46 1.20 -11.12
CA ILE A 142 -30.10 -0.11 -11.65
C ILE A 142 -30.86 -0.20 -12.96
N LEU A 143 -30.17 -0.03 -14.09
CA LEU A 143 -30.74 -0.33 -15.40
C LEU A 143 -31.06 -1.82 -15.34
N ALA A 144 -32.33 -2.14 -15.05
CA ALA A 144 -32.88 -3.46 -15.24
C ALA A 144 -32.56 -3.82 -16.70
N SER A 145 -31.60 -4.72 -16.88
CA SER A 145 -31.35 -5.27 -18.20
C SER A 145 -32.60 -6.05 -18.62
N PRO A 146 -33.14 -5.81 -19.83
CA PRO A 146 -34.33 -6.49 -20.32
C PRO A 146 -34.12 -8.00 -20.51
#